data_AF-A7SJ75-F1
#
_entry.id   AF-A7SJ75-F1
#
_cell.length_a   1.000
_cell.length_b   1.000
_cell.length_c   1.000
_cell.angle_alpha   90.00
_cell.angle_beta   90.00
_cell.angle_gamma   90.00
#
_symmetry.space_group_name_H-M   'P 1'
#
loop_
_entity.id
_entity.type
_entity.pdbx_description
1 polymer ?
#
loop_
_entity_poly.entity_id
_entity_poly.type
_entity_poly.pdbx_seq_one_letter_code
_entity_poly.pdbx_strand_id
1 'polypeptide(L)'
;DLLDLLQHFSKTAYKARSTDKKVDTIQKKCLNYFAKDYRFSVISNANGELCGHYPVKIVILETRLDAGSGGGTILIYCVFSVNDSTRLRELFTKARFARCRSRFVVPVILYDDKNICRSATLSSAAEIYGRFGYDFLFSGTSSAWDLFVVSELFCNHLCISCSNDWAIFDRIRGHDIQLLKELKVDCICDLMVEKKKVKFGMNVTSSEKVDKSQRYSDFCLCCVPYPGCEFFRDFKTKGYSADGLYFNWKQDYVDAQFTVPETLAYRLGIEWHLYKASSWDLILLTQNYLLLLLNSIMDGEGGTLIHCISGWDRTPLFVSLLRLSLWADRKVHASLSASEILYLTIAYDWFLFGHDLPDRIQKGEEVFHFCFNFLKYIGSDTFSI
;
A
#
# COMPACT_ATOMS: atom_id res chain seq x y z
N ASP A 1 -12.67 -18.36 14.77
CA ASP A 1 -12.09 -17.79 13.53
C ASP A 1 -11.20 -16.56 13.73
N LEU A 2 -11.72 -15.42 14.21
CA LEU A 2 -10.90 -14.22 14.46
C LEU A 2 -9.76 -14.46 15.45
N LEU A 3 -10.06 -15.09 16.58
CA LEU A 3 -9.05 -15.45 17.59
C LEU A 3 -7.98 -16.39 17.01
N ASP A 4 -8.39 -17.35 16.17
CA ASP A 4 -7.49 -18.32 15.54
C ASP A 4 -6.56 -17.66 14.50
N LEU A 5 -7.07 -16.67 13.76
CA LEU A 5 -6.29 -15.80 12.87
C LEU A 5 -5.25 -15.01 13.67
N LEU A 6 -5.66 -14.33 14.75
CA LEU A 6 -4.77 -13.52 15.60
C LEU A 6 -3.69 -14.37 16.29
N GLN A 7 -4.04 -15.55 16.79
CA GLN A 7 -3.08 -16.48 17.40
C GLN A 7 -2.04 -17.00 16.40
N HIS A 8 -2.44 -17.22 15.15
CA HIS A 8 -1.50 -17.59 14.10
C HIS A 8 -0.63 -16.43 13.68
N PHE A 9 -1.24 -15.27 13.42
CA PHE A 9 -0.53 -14.09 12.96
C PHE A 9 0.51 -13.58 13.98
N SER A 10 0.21 -13.65 15.28
CA SER A 10 1.16 -13.26 16.33
C SER A 10 2.39 -14.17 16.44
N LYS A 11 2.34 -15.38 15.85
CA LYS A 11 3.42 -16.38 15.90
C LYS A 11 4.09 -16.62 14.55
N THR A 12 3.45 -16.22 13.46
CA THR A 12 3.87 -16.58 12.10
C THR A 12 3.80 -15.37 11.19
N ALA A 13 4.94 -15.00 10.61
CA ALA A 13 5.01 -14.02 9.53
C ALA A 13 4.67 -14.70 8.19
N TYR A 14 3.83 -14.06 7.40
CA TYR A 14 3.45 -14.57 6.08
C TYR A 14 4.63 -14.58 5.09
N LYS A 15 4.71 -15.64 4.29
CA LYS A 15 5.65 -15.77 3.17
C LYS A 15 4.94 -16.46 2.01
N ALA A 16 5.00 -15.89 0.80
CA ALA A 16 4.32 -16.45 -0.37
C ALA A 16 4.83 -17.84 -0.81
N ARG A 17 6.05 -18.23 -0.40
CA ARG A 17 6.64 -19.56 -0.63
C ARG A 17 6.25 -20.60 0.43
N SER A 18 5.48 -20.21 1.45
CA SER A 18 5.08 -21.12 2.51
C SER A 18 4.07 -22.17 2.00
N THR A 19 4.21 -23.41 2.44
CA THR A 19 3.25 -24.50 2.19
C THR A 19 2.21 -24.66 3.31
N ASP A 20 2.05 -23.63 4.14
CA ASP A 20 1.16 -23.65 5.28
C ASP A 20 -0.33 -23.65 4.86
N LYS A 21 -1.00 -24.77 5.08
CA LYS A 21 -2.45 -24.95 4.81
C LYS A 21 -3.34 -23.92 5.52
N LYS A 22 -2.88 -23.35 6.63
CA LYS A 22 -3.63 -22.31 7.35
C LYS A 22 -3.68 -21.01 6.55
N VAL A 23 -2.60 -20.67 5.84
CA VAL A 23 -2.56 -19.51 4.93
C VAL A 23 -3.58 -19.68 3.81
N ASP A 24 -3.68 -20.87 3.21
CA ASP A 24 -4.67 -21.17 2.18
C ASP A 24 -6.11 -21.01 2.69
N THR A 25 -6.36 -21.44 3.92
CA THR A 25 -7.67 -21.32 4.57
C THR A 25 -8.03 -19.85 4.82
N ILE A 26 -7.08 -19.06 5.34
CA ILE A 26 -7.24 -17.62 5.55
C ILE A 26 -7.52 -16.92 4.22
N GLN A 27 -6.75 -17.22 3.18
CA GLN A 27 -6.91 -16.62 1.87
C GLN A 27 -8.24 -16.99 1.22
N LYS A 28 -8.65 -18.27 1.26
CA LYS A 28 -9.96 -18.72 0.77
C LYS A 28 -11.10 -17.98 1.46
N LYS A 29 -10.96 -17.71 2.76
CA LYS A 29 -11.95 -16.96 3.53
C LYS A 29 -12.02 -15.49 3.09
N CYS A 30 -10.89 -14.83 2.83
CA CYS A 30 -10.89 -13.49 2.23
C CYS A 30 -11.60 -13.47 0.88
N LEU A 31 -11.34 -14.44 0.00
CA LEU A 31 -12.01 -14.55 -1.30
C LEU A 31 -13.54 -14.67 -1.16
N ASN A 32 -14.01 -15.46 -0.20
CA ASN A 32 -15.45 -15.60 0.08
C ASN A 32 -16.07 -14.28 0.53
N TYR A 33 -15.34 -13.44 1.29
CA TYR A 33 -15.84 -12.13 1.70
C TYR A 33 -15.88 -11.13 0.54
N PHE A 34 -14.84 -11.09 -0.31
CA PHE A 34 -14.88 -10.28 -1.55
C PHE A 34 -16.05 -10.70 -2.45
N ALA A 35 -16.33 -12.00 -2.57
CA ALA A 35 -17.39 -12.53 -3.43
C ALA A 35 -18.81 -12.09 -3.04
N LYS A 36 -19.02 -11.61 -1.80
CA LYS A 36 -20.35 -11.17 -1.37
C LYS A 36 -20.76 -9.82 -1.97
N ASP A 37 -19.79 -8.94 -2.23
CA ASP A 37 -20.05 -7.57 -2.66
C ASP A 37 -19.41 -7.21 -4.01
N TYR A 38 -18.56 -8.08 -4.57
CA TYR A 38 -17.78 -7.77 -5.77
C TYR A 38 -17.72 -8.94 -6.76
N ARG A 39 -17.78 -8.59 -8.04
CA ARG A 39 -17.17 -9.40 -9.10
C ARG A 39 -15.67 -9.13 -9.07
N PHE A 40 -14.87 -10.18 -9.05
CA PHE A 40 -13.42 -10.07 -9.01
C PHE A 40 -12.75 -11.22 -9.75
N SER A 41 -11.52 -10.99 -10.18
CA SER A 41 -10.60 -12.00 -10.69
C SER A 41 -9.40 -12.15 -9.76
N VAL A 42 -8.65 -13.24 -9.95
CA VAL A 42 -7.48 -13.57 -9.13
C VAL A 42 -6.26 -13.69 -10.03
N ILE A 43 -5.25 -12.87 -9.75
CA ILE A 43 -3.92 -13.03 -10.34
C ILE A 43 -3.10 -13.95 -9.43
N SER A 44 -2.52 -14.99 -10.02
CA SER A 44 -1.62 -15.91 -9.32
C SER A 44 -0.26 -15.25 -9.08
N ASN A 45 0.17 -15.27 -7.82
CA ASN A 45 1.50 -14.96 -7.33
C ASN A 45 2.09 -16.22 -6.66
N ALA A 46 1.96 -17.35 -7.36
CA ALA A 46 2.52 -18.64 -6.94
C ALA A 46 3.98 -18.47 -6.55
N ASN A 47 4.38 -19.06 -5.42
CA ASN A 47 5.75 -18.99 -4.90
C ASN A 47 6.34 -17.58 -4.73
N GLY A 48 5.49 -16.54 -4.72
CA GLY A 48 5.92 -15.15 -4.65
C GLY A 48 6.63 -14.63 -5.91
N GLU A 49 6.37 -15.22 -7.08
CA GLU A 49 6.99 -14.85 -8.36
C GLU A 49 6.83 -13.37 -8.70
N LEU A 50 5.66 -12.78 -8.45
CA LEU A 50 5.46 -11.34 -8.67
C LEU A 50 6.01 -10.53 -7.49
N CYS A 51 5.69 -10.96 -6.26
CA CYS A 51 6.23 -10.39 -5.03
C CYS A 51 6.16 -11.40 -3.87
N GLY A 52 7.30 -11.68 -3.23
CA GLY A 52 7.39 -12.60 -2.10
C GLY A 52 6.61 -12.20 -0.84
N HIS A 53 6.15 -10.94 -0.77
CA HIS A 53 5.44 -10.38 0.37
C HIS A 53 3.96 -10.10 0.08
N TYR A 54 3.48 -10.40 -1.13
CA TYR A 54 2.08 -10.28 -1.50
C TYR A 54 1.34 -11.61 -1.40
N PRO A 55 0.01 -11.60 -1.28
CA PRO A 55 -0.80 -12.81 -1.21
C PRO A 55 -0.54 -13.72 -2.43
N VAL A 56 -0.61 -15.05 -2.26
CA VAL A 56 -0.44 -16.01 -3.38
C VAL A 56 -1.56 -15.86 -4.44
N LYS A 57 -2.76 -15.48 -4.00
CA LYS A 57 -3.92 -15.10 -4.83
C LYS A 57 -4.20 -13.61 -4.63
N ILE A 58 -3.75 -12.79 -5.58
CA ILE A 58 -3.98 -11.33 -5.57
C ILE A 58 -5.37 -11.06 -6.13
N VAL A 59 -6.23 -10.45 -5.33
CA VAL A 59 -7.61 -10.13 -5.72
C VAL A 59 -7.64 -8.85 -6.54
N ILE A 60 -8.28 -8.89 -7.71
CA ILE A 60 -8.53 -7.75 -8.60
C ILE A 60 -10.03 -7.52 -8.68
N LEU A 61 -10.51 -6.45 -8.05
CA LEU A 61 -11.93 -6.10 -8.04
C LEU A 61 -12.31 -5.52 -9.39
N GLU A 62 -13.32 -6.08 -10.05
CA GLU A 62 -13.76 -5.69 -11.38
C GLU A 62 -14.93 -4.73 -11.31
N THR A 63 -15.94 -5.07 -10.50
CA THR A 63 -17.13 -4.24 -10.29
C THR A 63 -17.80 -4.62 -8.96
N ARG A 64 -18.52 -3.69 -8.36
CA ARG A 64 -19.43 -3.95 -7.23
C ARG A 64 -20.67 -4.72 -7.70
N LEU A 65 -21.19 -5.58 -6.84
CA LEU A 65 -22.50 -6.24 -7.01
C LEU A 65 -23.55 -5.36 -6.31
N ASP A 66 -24.47 -4.77 -7.05
CA ASP A 66 -25.53 -3.97 -6.45
C ASP A 66 -26.53 -4.84 -5.70
N ALA A 67 -26.83 -4.47 -4.44
CA ALA A 67 -27.75 -5.19 -3.56
C ALA A 67 -29.25 -5.05 -3.95
N GLY A 68 -29.56 -4.51 -5.14
CA GLY A 68 -30.91 -4.01 -5.49
C GLY A 68 -31.56 -4.54 -6.76
N SER A 69 -30.88 -5.31 -7.63
CA SER A 69 -31.52 -5.84 -8.86
C SER A 69 -32.20 -7.20 -8.61
N GLY A 70 -33.06 -7.24 -7.59
CA GLY A 70 -34.03 -8.31 -7.40
C GLY A 70 -35.21 -8.10 -8.34
N GLY A 71 -35.14 -8.68 -9.54
CA GLY A 71 -36.30 -8.83 -10.42
C GLY A 71 -36.56 -7.65 -11.35
N GLY A 72 -36.30 -7.86 -12.65
CA GLY A 72 -36.67 -6.94 -13.71
C GLY A 72 -35.52 -6.74 -14.68
N THR A 73 -35.57 -7.50 -15.77
CA THR A 73 -34.82 -7.30 -17.03
C THR A 73 -33.36 -6.92 -16.84
N ILE A 74 -32.45 -7.90 -17.00
CA ILE A 74 -31.02 -7.67 -17.21
C ILE A 74 -30.89 -6.74 -18.42
N LEU A 75 -30.94 -5.44 -18.18
CA LEU A 75 -30.46 -4.45 -19.12
C LEU A 75 -28.97 -4.71 -19.16
N ILE A 76 -28.55 -5.28 -20.29
CA ILE A 76 -27.17 -5.41 -20.76
C ILE A 76 -26.64 -3.99 -20.97
N TYR A 77 -26.57 -3.18 -19.92
CA TYR A 77 -25.53 -2.19 -19.86
C TYR A 77 -24.28 -3.00 -19.59
N CYS A 78 -23.39 -3.06 -20.58
CA CYS A 78 -22.02 -3.53 -20.39
C CYS A 78 -21.49 -2.90 -19.12
N VAL A 79 -21.47 -3.66 -18.02
CA VAL A 79 -20.79 -3.24 -16.81
C VAL A 79 -19.32 -3.22 -17.20
N PHE A 80 -18.80 -2.03 -17.48
CA PHE A 80 -17.39 -1.85 -17.78
C PHE A 80 -16.61 -2.33 -16.57
N SER A 81 -15.79 -3.37 -16.76
CA SER A 81 -14.88 -3.82 -15.71
C SER A 81 -13.91 -2.67 -15.42
N VAL A 82 -13.85 -2.23 -14.16
CA VAL A 82 -12.93 -1.16 -13.74
C VAL A 82 -11.48 -1.58 -13.97
N ASN A 83 -11.20 -2.87 -13.73
CA ASN A 83 -9.87 -3.45 -13.83
C ASN A 83 -9.88 -4.66 -14.78
N ASP A 84 -8.93 -4.72 -15.70
CA ASP A 84 -8.64 -5.90 -16.52
C ASP A 84 -7.49 -6.69 -15.89
N SER A 85 -7.78 -7.87 -15.34
CA SER A 85 -6.75 -8.70 -14.68
C SER A 85 -5.70 -9.28 -15.62
N THR A 86 -6.03 -9.49 -16.89
CA THR A 86 -5.05 -9.98 -17.87
C THR A 86 -4.04 -8.88 -18.13
N ARG A 87 -4.53 -7.66 -18.38
CA ARG A 87 -3.68 -6.48 -18.57
C ARG A 87 -2.85 -6.16 -17.32
N LEU A 88 -3.48 -6.17 -16.15
CA LEU A 88 -2.79 -5.91 -14.88
C LEU A 88 -1.71 -6.94 -14.58
N ARG A 89 -1.92 -8.23 -14.91
CA ARG A 89 -0.88 -9.26 -14.73
C ARG A 89 0.38 -8.91 -15.52
N GLU A 90 0.25 -8.50 -16.78
CA GLU A 90 1.40 -8.08 -17.60
C GLU A 90 2.13 -6.88 -16.99
N LEU A 91 1.36 -5.88 -16.54
CA LEU A 91 1.92 -4.66 -15.96
C LEU A 91 2.59 -4.93 -14.61
N PHE A 92 2.03 -5.80 -13.76
CA PHE A 92 2.66 -6.23 -12.52
C PHE A 92 4.02 -6.88 -12.77
N THR A 93 4.11 -7.78 -13.76
CA THR A 93 5.39 -8.42 -14.13
C THR A 93 6.44 -7.39 -14.57
N LYS A 94 6.04 -6.37 -15.34
CA LYS A 94 6.96 -5.33 -15.84
C LYS A 94 7.36 -4.31 -14.76
N ALA A 95 6.42 -3.94 -13.89
CA ALA A 95 6.59 -2.91 -12.86
C ALA A 95 7.19 -3.45 -11.55
N ARG A 96 7.25 -4.78 -11.34
CA ARG A 96 7.65 -5.37 -10.04
C ARG A 96 8.94 -4.83 -9.48
N PHE A 97 9.93 -4.46 -10.27
CA PHE A 97 11.22 -3.96 -9.76
C PHE A 97 11.25 -2.46 -9.45
N ALA A 98 10.24 -1.70 -9.89
CA ALA A 98 10.21 -0.26 -9.68
C ALA A 98 10.10 0.10 -8.18
N ARG A 99 9.44 -0.73 -7.38
CA ARG A 99 9.19 -0.41 -5.96
C ARG A 99 9.86 -1.40 -5.03
N CYS A 100 10.23 -0.90 -3.85
CA CYS A 100 11.02 -1.66 -2.88
C CYS A 100 10.38 -3.00 -2.54
N ARG A 101 11.22 -4.03 -2.36
CA ARG A 101 10.76 -5.42 -2.09
C ARG A 101 9.88 -6.02 -3.16
N SER A 102 9.99 -5.48 -4.37
CA SER A 102 9.13 -5.77 -5.50
C SER A 102 7.64 -5.57 -5.22
N ARG A 103 7.30 -4.70 -4.26
CA ARG A 103 5.92 -4.40 -3.89
C ARG A 103 5.39 -3.37 -4.88
N PHE A 104 5.04 -3.82 -6.09
CA PHE A 104 4.40 -3.02 -7.13
C PHE A 104 3.03 -2.51 -6.68
N VAL A 105 2.50 -1.48 -7.34
CA VAL A 105 1.18 -0.93 -7.01
C VAL A 105 0.08 -1.97 -7.22
N VAL A 106 -0.74 -2.21 -6.20
CA VAL A 106 -1.87 -3.15 -6.27
C VAL A 106 -3.15 -2.53 -5.71
N PRO A 107 -4.30 -2.62 -6.43
CA PRO A 107 -5.59 -2.16 -5.92
C PRO A 107 -6.09 -3.09 -4.82
N VAL A 108 -6.60 -2.53 -3.71
CA VAL A 108 -7.04 -3.31 -2.54
C VAL A 108 -8.43 -2.93 -2.03
N ILE A 109 -8.94 -1.76 -2.41
CA ILE A 109 -10.31 -1.33 -2.16
C ILE A 109 -10.80 -0.69 -3.47
N LEU A 110 -12.04 -1.01 -3.84
CA LEU A 110 -12.75 -0.39 -4.95
C LEU A 110 -13.91 0.41 -4.37
N TYR A 111 -13.86 1.73 -4.52
CA TYR A 111 -14.87 2.68 -4.05
C TYR A 111 -15.27 3.55 -5.23
N ASP A 112 -16.55 3.56 -5.61
CA ASP A 112 -17.08 4.40 -6.69
C ASP A 112 -16.22 4.36 -7.98
N ASP A 113 -15.91 3.14 -8.43
CA ASP A 113 -15.02 2.84 -9.56
C ASP A 113 -13.59 3.40 -9.47
N LYS A 114 -13.19 3.94 -8.32
CA LYS A 114 -11.84 4.42 -7.99
C LYS A 114 -11.08 3.36 -7.21
N ASN A 115 -9.87 3.07 -7.69
CA ASN A 115 -8.96 2.13 -7.03
C ASN A 115 -8.22 2.82 -5.88
N ILE A 116 -8.39 2.31 -4.65
CA ILE A 116 -7.45 2.61 -3.57
C ILE A 116 -6.37 1.55 -3.62
N CYS A 117 -5.18 2.00 -3.95
CA CYS A 117 -4.00 1.19 -4.18
C CYS A 117 -3.06 1.28 -2.98
N ARG A 118 -2.27 0.22 -2.81
CA ARG A 118 -1.17 0.19 -1.84
C ARG A 118 0.13 -0.21 -2.49
N SER A 119 1.23 0.26 -1.91
CA SER A 119 2.55 -0.11 -2.40
C SER A 119 3.68 0.15 -1.40
N ALA A 120 4.92 -0.09 -1.82
CA ALA A 120 6.12 0.46 -1.19
C ALA A 120 6.59 1.72 -1.94
N THR A 121 7.64 2.36 -1.44
CA THR A 121 8.30 3.47 -2.13
C THR A 121 9.16 2.98 -3.31
N LEU A 122 9.76 3.89 -4.07
CA LEU A 122 10.57 3.55 -5.23
C LEU A 122 11.92 2.90 -4.84
N SER A 123 12.27 1.80 -5.50
CA SER A 123 13.57 1.11 -5.36
C SER A 123 14.72 2.02 -5.76
N SER A 124 15.84 2.06 -5.02
CA SER A 124 17.05 2.71 -5.54
C SER A 124 17.75 1.87 -6.60
N ALA A 125 18.75 2.46 -7.25
CA ALA A 125 19.69 1.73 -8.11
C ALA A 125 20.21 0.44 -7.47
N ALA A 126 20.80 0.54 -6.28
CA ALA A 126 21.37 -0.59 -5.57
C ALA A 126 20.34 -1.71 -5.32
N GLU A 127 19.09 -1.35 -5.00
CA GLU A 127 18.03 -2.34 -4.82
C GLU A 127 17.61 -2.99 -6.14
N ILE A 128 17.49 -2.22 -7.23
CA ILE A 128 17.16 -2.75 -8.56
C ILE A 128 18.24 -3.74 -9.02
N TYR A 129 19.51 -3.32 -9.06
CA TYR A 129 20.63 -4.17 -9.49
C TYR A 129 20.78 -5.42 -8.61
N GLY A 130 20.71 -5.26 -7.28
CA GLY A 130 20.85 -6.37 -6.35
C GLY A 130 19.75 -7.42 -6.51
N ARG A 131 18.51 -7.01 -6.80
CA ARG A 131 17.39 -7.94 -7.04
C ARG A 131 17.51 -8.67 -8.36
N PHE A 132 17.84 -7.97 -9.45
CA PHE A 132 18.08 -8.62 -10.74
C PHE A 132 19.19 -9.66 -10.66
N GLY A 133 20.30 -9.33 -10.00
CA GLY A 133 21.41 -10.27 -9.78
C GLY A 133 20.99 -11.49 -8.95
N TYR A 134 20.20 -11.30 -7.90
CA TYR A 134 19.69 -12.41 -7.09
C TYR A 134 18.71 -13.30 -7.87
N ASP A 135 17.74 -12.71 -8.58
CA ASP A 135 16.75 -13.47 -9.34
C ASP A 135 17.41 -14.24 -10.50
N PHE A 136 18.40 -13.66 -11.18
CA PHE A 136 19.15 -14.36 -12.22
C PHE A 136 19.92 -15.59 -11.69
N LEU A 137 20.59 -15.45 -10.54
CA LEU A 137 21.44 -16.51 -9.99
C LEU A 137 20.64 -17.63 -9.30
N PHE A 138 19.49 -17.31 -8.70
CA PHE A 138 18.82 -18.21 -7.76
C PHE A 138 17.38 -18.58 -8.12
N SER A 139 16.76 -17.95 -9.13
CA SER A 139 15.35 -18.25 -9.44
C SER A 139 15.15 -19.38 -10.46
N GLY A 140 16.13 -19.73 -11.29
CA GLY A 140 16.06 -20.84 -12.27
C GLY A 140 14.95 -20.73 -13.35
N THR A 141 14.03 -19.79 -13.18
CA THR A 141 12.91 -19.47 -14.07
C THR A 141 12.98 -17.97 -14.36
N SER A 142 13.89 -17.59 -15.24
CA SER A 142 13.94 -16.23 -15.74
C SER A 142 12.94 -16.10 -16.89
N SER A 143 11.95 -15.22 -16.74
CA SER A 143 11.07 -14.89 -17.85
C SER A 143 11.89 -14.28 -18.99
N ALA A 144 11.41 -14.35 -20.24
CA ALA A 144 12.08 -13.70 -21.36
C ALA A 144 12.35 -12.21 -21.10
N TRP A 145 11.46 -11.56 -20.32
CA TRP A 145 11.63 -10.21 -19.82
C TRP A 145 12.80 -10.09 -18.84
N ASP A 146 12.93 -10.99 -17.86
CA ASP A 146 14.06 -10.97 -16.92
C ASP A 146 15.38 -11.21 -17.65
N LEU A 147 15.41 -12.14 -18.62
CA LEU A 147 16.57 -12.35 -19.49
C LEU A 147 16.91 -11.11 -20.31
N PHE A 148 15.90 -10.44 -20.87
CA PHE A 148 16.07 -9.22 -21.64
C PHE A 148 16.63 -8.07 -20.77
N VAL A 149 16.09 -7.87 -19.57
CA VAL A 149 16.57 -6.84 -18.64
C VAL A 149 17.98 -7.17 -18.16
N VAL A 150 18.26 -8.44 -17.83
CA VAL A 150 19.61 -8.92 -17.50
C VAL A 150 20.55 -8.70 -18.69
N SER A 151 20.13 -8.99 -19.93
CA SER A 151 20.95 -8.75 -21.13
C SER A 151 21.24 -7.25 -21.33
N GLU A 152 20.26 -6.37 -21.16
CA GLU A 152 20.49 -4.91 -21.18
C GLU A 152 21.46 -4.49 -20.06
N LEU A 153 21.29 -5.01 -18.84
CA LEU A 153 22.18 -4.71 -17.71
C LEU A 153 23.62 -5.24 -17.91
N PHE A 154 23.79 -6.47 -18.41
CA PHE A 154 25.10 -7.11 -18.62
C PHE A 154 25.84 -6.55 -19.83
N CYS A 155 25.14 -6.26 -20.94
CA CYS A 155 25.73 -5.53 -22.07
C CYS A 155 26.23 -4.15 -21.64
N ASN A 156 25.54 -3.50 -20.70
CA ASN A 156 25.97 -2.22 -20.15
C ASN A 156 27.14 -2.33 -19.16
N HIS A 157 27.37 -3.48 -18.51
CA HIS A 157 28.52 -3.65 -17.60
C HIS A 157 29.88 -3.73 -18.31
N LEU A 158 29.92 -4.08 -19.60
CA LEU A 158 31.14 -3.96 -20.43
C LEU A 158 31.38 -2.54 -20.95
N CYS A 159 30.41 -1.63 -20.79
CA CYS A 159 30.50 -0.24 -21.23
C CYS A 159 30.40 0.69 -20.01
N ILE A 160 31.55 1.10 -19.47
CA ILE A 160 31.67 2.13 -18.43
C ILE A 160 31.07 3.45 -18.96
N SER A 161 29.77 3.68 -18.80
CA SER A 161 29.17 4.99 -19.04
C SER A 161 27.91 5.19 -18.21
N CYS A 162 27.89 6.28 -17.44
CA CYS A 162 26.77 6.71 -16.61
C CYS A 162 25.50 7.08 -17.41
N SER A 163 25.52 7.04 -18.75
CA SER A 163 24.38 7.45 -19.60
C SER A 163 23.33 6.35 -19.78
N ASN A 164 23.72 5.07 -19.79
CA ASN A 164 22.78 3.96 -20.03
C ASN A 164 21.99 3.55 -18.78
N ASP A 165 22.53 3.81 -17.58
CA ASP A 165 21.82 3.56 -16.33
C ASP A 165 20.52 4.38 -16.26
N TRP A 166 20.56 5.65 -16.69
CA TRP A 166 19.38 6.52 -16.76
C TRP A 166 18.27 5.94 -17.63
N ALA A 167 18.61 5.35 -18.78
CA ALA A 167 17.64 4.73 -19.68
C ALA A 167 16.91 3.53 -19.03
N ILE A 168 17.64 2.71 -18.26
CA ILE A 168 17.05 1.59 -17.51
C ILE A 168 16.12 2.10 -16.41
N PHE A 169 16.53 3.12 -15.65
CA PHE A 169 15.67 3.73 -14.63
C PHE A 169 14.41 4.30 -15.25
N ASP A 170 14.52 5.09 -16.29
CA ASP A 170 13.38 5.71 -16.95
C ASP A 170 12.43 4.65 -17.50
N ARG A 171 12.94 3.53 -18.01
CA ARG A 171 12.11 2.40 -18.46
C ARG A 171 11.39 1.70 -17.31
N ILE A 172 12.10 1.34 -16.24
CA ILE A 172 11.48 0.66 -15.07
C ILE A 172 10.44 1.57 -14.43
N ARG A 173 10.73 2.88 -14.32
CA ARG A 173 9.82 3.90 -13.80
C ARG A 173 8.64 4.10 -14.75
N GLY A 174 8.87 4.07 -16.05
CA GLY A 174 7.85 4.09 -17.08
C GLY A 174 6.83 2.97 -16.91
N HIS A 175 7.26 1.76 -16.54
CA HIS A 175 6.33 0.67 -16.22
C HIS A 175 5.52 0.91 -14.94
N ASP A 176 6.11 1.49 -13.90
CA ASP A 176 5.36 1.89 -12.68
C ASP A 176 4.29 2.94 -13.02
N ILE A 177 4.67 3.96 -13.79
CA ILE A 177 3.76 5.02 -14.24
C ILE A 177 2.66 4.45 -15.14
N GLN A 178 2.98 3.53 -16.05
CA GLN A 178 2.00 2.85 -16.88
C GLN A 178 1.01 2.06 -16.01
N LEU A 179 1.49 1.37 -14.97
CA LEU A 179 0.63 0.65 -14.03
C LEU A 179 -0.25 1.61 -13.22
N LEU A 180 0.29 2.73 -12.75
CA LEU A 180 -0.48 3.77 -12.06
C LEU A 180 -1.60 4.33 -12.96
N LYS A 181 -1.29 4.62 -14.23
CA LYS A 181 -2.26 5.12 -15.22
C LYS A 181 -3.32 4.06 -15.55
N GLU A 182 -2.96 2.78 -15.68
CA GLU A 182 -3.92 1.68 -15.87
C GLU A 182 -4.89 1.56 -14.68
N LEU A 183 -4.37 1.69 -13.46
CA LEU A 183 -5.18 1.68 -12.23
C LEU A 183 -5.94 3.00 -12.00
N LYS A 184 -5.85 3.94 -12.94
CA LYS A 184 -6.43 5.28 -12.90
C LYS A 184 -6.03 6.07 -11.65
N VAL A 185 -4.83 5.86 -11.13
CA VAL A 185 -4.35 6.60 -9.97
C VAL A 185 -4.09 8.05 -10.37
N ASP A 186 -4.67 9.00 -9.64
CA ASP A 186 -4.42 10.44 -9.79
C ASP A 186 -3.62 11.00 -8.61
N CYS A 187 -3.82 10.43 -7.41
CA CYS A 187 -3.22 10.89 -6.17
C CYS A 187 -2.25 9.85 -5.58
N ILE A 188 -1.06 10.30 -5.19
CA ILE A 188 -0.04 9.49 -4.50
C ILE A 188 0.16 10.07 -3.11
N CYS A 189 -0.17 9.28 -2.09
CA CYS A 189 0.02 9.61 -0.68
C CYS A 189 1.27 8.90 -0.13
N ASP A 190 2.30 9.70 0.13
CA ASP A 190 3.60 9.24 0.63
C ASP A 190 3.78 9.54 2.12
N LEU A 191 3.78 8.46 2.92
CA LEU A 191 3.89 8.49 4.37
C LEU A 191 5.33 8.57 4.91
N MET A 192 6.34 8.63 4.05
CA MET A 192 7.76 8.66 4.44
C MET A 192 8.14 9.97 5.11
N VAL A 193 8.83 9.83 6.25
CA VAL A 193 9.47 10.95 6.97
C VAL A 193 10.82 11.31 6.37
N GLU A 194 11.37 10.40 5.56
CA GLU A 194 12.60 10.59 4.82
C GLU A 194 12.33 10.79 3.32
N LYS A 195 13.20 11.53 2.63
CA LYS A 195 13.26 11.64 1.17
C LYS A 195 13.86 10.37 0.55
N LYS A 196 14.83 9.79 1.26
CA LYS A 196 15.54 8.55 0.90
C LYS A 196 15.86 7.76 2.15
N LYS A 197 15.74 6.43 2.09
CA LYS A 197 16.23 5.59 3.18
C LYS A 197 17.66 5.12 2.90
N VAL A 198 18.57 5.42 3.84
CA VAL A 198 19.95 4.93 3.84
C VAL A 198 20.05 3.67 4.71
N LYS A 199 20.74 2.63 4.24
CA LYS A 199 21.22 1.51 5.07
C LYS A 199 22.66 1.21 4.72
N PHE A 200 23.49 0.98 5.74
CA PHE A 200 24.92 0.68 5.56
C PHE A 200 25.64 1.71 4.65
N GLY A 201 25.31 3.00 4.79
CA GLY A 201 25.88 4.08 3.97
C GLY A 201 25.33 4.18 2.53
N MET A 202 24.44 3.27 2.11
CA MET A 202 23.86 3.28 0.76
C MET A 202 22.40 3.71 0.75
N ASN A 203 22.02 4.54 -0.23
CA ASN A 203 20.62 4.83 -0.52
C ASN A 203 19.93 3.55 -1.02
N VAL A 204 19.04 2.99 -0.23
CA VAL A 204 18.28 1.77 -0.57
C VAL A 204 16.98 2.12 -1.28
N THR A 205 16.39 3.28 -0.98
CA THR A 205 15.08 3.67 -1.49
C THR A 205 15.02 5.17 -1.78
N SER A 206 14.12 5.60 -2.65
CA SER A 206 13.84 7.00 -2.96
C SER A 206 12.34 7.21 -3.05
N SER A 207 11.86 8.40 -2.69
CA SER A 207 10.47 8.78 -2.91
C SER A 207 10.28 9.50 -4.25
N GLU A 208 9.06 9.42 -4.78
CA GLU A 208 8.49 10.26 -5.83
C GLU A 208 8.78 11.76 -5.56
N LYS A 209 8.78 12.18 -4.30
CA LYS A 209 9.01 13.56 -3.85
C LYS A 209 10.40 14.12 -4.15
N VAL A 210 11.35 13.27 -4.51
CA VAL A 210 12.72 13.67 -4.88
C VAL A 210 13.11 13.13 -6.26
N ASP A 211 12.12 12.83 -7.10
CA ASP A 211 12.36 12.43 -8.48
C ASP A 211 12.83 13.63 -9.33
N LYS A 212 14.14 13.70 -9.56
CA LYS A 212 14.76 14.80 -10.31
C LYS A 212 14.25 14.90 -11.76
N SER A 213 13.86 13.78 -12.35
CA SER A 213 13.34 13.71 -13.71
C SER A 213 11.86 14.10 -13.80
N GLN A 214 11.20 14.42 -12.68
CA GLN A 214 9.79 14.82 -12.61
C GLN A 214 8.85 13.81 -13.30
N ARG A 215 9.18 12.50 -13.32
CA ARG A 215 8.38 11.51 -14.06
C ARG A 215 6.99 11.32 -13.48
N TYR A 216 6.80 11.65 -12.21
CA TYR A 216 5.54 11.53 -11.49
C TYR A 216 4.79 12.87 -11.38
N SER A 217 5.18 13.91 -12.13
CA SER A 217 4.54 15.24 -12.07
C SER A 217 3.08 15.25 -12.51
N ASP A 218 2.65 14.26 -13.29
CA ASP A 218 1.26 14.08 -13.74
C ASP A 218 0.32 13.68 -12.58
N PHE A 219 0.87 13.24 -11.44
CA PHE A 219 0.09 12.80 -10.28
C PHE A 219 0.07 13.88 -9.21
N CYS A 220 -1.07 14.01 -8.54
CA CYS A 220 -1.23 14.75 -7.30
C CYS A 220 -0.39 14.09 -6.20
N LEU A 221 0.77 14.65 -5.86
CA LEU A 221 1.65 14.11 -4.83
C LEU A 221 1.36 14.74 -3.45
N CYS A 222 0.79 13.94 -2.56
CA CYS A 222 0.60 14.27 -1.14
C CYS A 222 1.75 13.70 -0.31
N CYS A 223 2.73 14.53 0.01
CA CYS A 223 3.78 14.21 0.97
C CYS A 223 3.27 14.42 2.39
N VAL A 224 3.00 13.34 3.12
CA VAL A 224 2.44 13.36 4.47
C VAL A 224 3.30 12.54 5.44
N PRO A 225 4.44 13.08 5.90
CA PRO A 225 5.35 12.39 6.80
C PRO A 225 4.61 11.80 8.01
N TYR A 226 4.74 10.50 8.25
CA TYR A 226 4.09 9.81 9.37
C TYR A 226 5.07 8.91 10.13
N PRO A 227 5.02 8.85 11.49
CA PRO A 227 5.98 8.11 12.31
C PRO A 227 6.19 6.64 11.90
N GLY A 228 7.45 6.18 11.96
CA GLY A 228 7.84 4.79 11.71
C GLY A 228 7.31 3.82 12.77
N CYS A 229 7.48 2.51 12.55
CA CYS A 229 7.00 1.49 13.50
C CYS A 229 7.70 1.60 14.87
N GLU A 230 8.94 2.07 14.87
CA GLU A 230 9.78 2.27 16.05
C GLU A 230 9.10 3.20 17.08
N PHE A 231 8.37 4.22 16.62
CA PHE A 231 7.65 5.17 17.48
C PHE A 231 6.49 4.53 18.25
N PHE A 232 5.92 3.44 17.74
CA PHE A 232 4.80 2.75 18.42
C PHE A 232 5.24 1.95 19.65
N ARG A 233 6.55 1.93 19.95
CA ARG A 233 7.07 1.50 21.25
C ARG A 233 6.67 2.44 22.38
N ASP A 234 6.59 3.73 22.09
CA ASP A 234 6.19 4.75 23.07
C ASP A 234 4.71 4.59 23.40
N PHE A 235 3.88 4.29 22.41
CA PHE A 235 2.47 3.93 22.59
C PHE A 235 2.28 2.73 23.53
N LYS A 236 3.05 1.66 23.35
CA LYS A 236 3.04 0.51 24.26
C LYS A 236 3.51 0.89 25.67
N THR A 237 4.61 1.64 25.77
CA THR A 237 5.19 2.07 27.04
C THR A 237 4.23 2.96 27.83
N LYS A 238 3.38 3.72 27.14
CA LYS A 238 2.31 4.54 27.73
C LYS A 238 1.01 3.77 28.00
N GLY A 239 1.07 2.44 28.09
CA GLY A 239 -0.08 1.60 28.40
C GLY A 239 -1.17 1.64 27.33
N TYR A 240 -0.80 1.73 26.05
CA TYR A 240 -1.72 1.76 24.91
C TYR A 240 -2.64 3.00 24.86
N SER A 241 -2.18 4.12 25.43
CA SER A 241 -2.77 5.45 25.24
C SER A 241 -1.92 6.26 24.26
N ALA A 242 -2.57 6.85 23.25
CA ALA A 242 -1.95 7.76 22.29
C ALA A 242 -2.18 9.23 22.65
N ASP A 243 -2.95 9.52 23.71
CA ASP A 243 -3.30 10.87 24.15
C ASP A 243 -2.05 11.64 24.52
N GLY A 244 -1.76 12.76 23.85
CA GLY A 244 -0.55 13.54 24.07
C GLY A 244 0.74 12.76 23.78
N LEU A 245 0.71 11.80 22.86
CA LEU A 245 1.90 11.12 22.35
C LEU A 245 2.45 11.86 21.13
N TYR A 246 3.54 12.60 21.30
CA TYR A 246 4.09 13.47 20.26
C TYR A 246 5.32 12.85 19.57
N PHE A 247 5.34 12.88 18.24
CA PHE A 247 6.52 12.45 17.48
C PHE A 247 7.57 13.56 17.46
N ASN A 248 8.83 13.20 17.72
CA ASN A 248 9.94 14.16 17.64
C ASN A 248 10.31 14.42 16.18
N TRP A 249 9.86 15.55 15.63
CA TRP A 249 10.17 15.94 14.25
C TRP A 249 11.59 16.48 14.04
N LYS A 250 12.37 16.69 15.09
CA LYS A 250 13.74 17.24 15.03
C LYS A 250 14.83 16.16 14.89
N GLN A 251 14.44 14.95 14.51
CA GLN A 251 15.38 13.84 14.32
C GLN A 251 16.11 13.98 12.97
N ASP A 252 17.40 13.64 12.91
CA ASP A 252 18.26 13.86 11.73
C ASP A 252 17.78 13.14 10.46
N TYR A 253 17.09 12.01 10.62
CA TYR A 253 16.56 11.24 9.49
C TYR A 253 15.21 11.79 8.97
N VAL A 254 14.65 12.81 9.61
CA VAL A 254 13.38 13.45 9.23
C VAL A 254 13.67 14.64 8.33
N ASP A 255 13.77 14.41 7.03
CA ASP A 255 14.08 15.43 6.01
C ASP A 255 12.92 15.67 5.02
N ALA A 256 11.81 14.95 5.16
CA ALA A 256 10.58 15.20 4.42
C ALA A 256 9.76 16.34 5.05
N GLN A 257 9.11 17.11 4.18
CA GLN A 257 8.17 18.16 4.56
C GLN A 257 6.77 17.74 4.12
N PHE A 258 5.78 18.20 4.90
CA PHE A 258 4.39 18.13 4.48
C PHE A 258 4.21 18.94 3.20
N THR A 259 3.59 18.35 2.19
CA THR A 259 3.28 19.03 0.92
C THR A 259 2.04 18.38 0.33
N VAL A 260 0.98 19.15 0.17
CA VAL A 260 -0.31 18.74 -0.40
C VAL A 260 -0.78 19.86 -1.31
N PRO A 261 -1.43 19.58 -2.45
CA PRO A 261 -1.95 20.65 -3.31
C PRO A 261 -2.86 21.61 -2.56
N GLU A 262 -2.72 22.91 -2.83
CA GLU A 262 -3.43 23.98 -2.11
C GLU A 262 -4.95 23.81 -2.17
N THR A 263 -5.48 23.34 -3.30
CA THR A 263 -6.92 23.07 -3.48
C THR A 263 -7.44 22.01 -2.50
N LEU A 264 -6.65 20.98 -2.19
CA LEU A 264 -7.00 19.95 -1.22
C LEU A 264 -6.75 20.44 0.22
N ALA A 265 -5.66 21.17 0.44
CA ALA A 265 -5.31 21.69 1.77
C ALA A 265 -6.33 22.72 2.28
N TYR A 266 -6.78 23.65 1.42
CA TYR A 266 -7.72 24.72 1.79
C TYR A 266 -9.10 24.19 2.17
N ARG A 267 -9.62 23.20 1.44
CA ARG A 267 -10.95 22.60 1.67
C ARG A 267 -11.13 22.05 3.08
N LEU A 268 -10.07 21.43 3.62
CA LEU A 268 -10.12 20.81 4.93
C LEU A 268 -10.05 21.80 6.09
N GLY A 269 -9.63 23.05 5.84
CA GLY A 269 -9.48 24.06 6.90
C GLY A 269 -8.48 23.69 8.00
N ILE A 270 -7.62 22.68 7.76
CA ILE A 270 -6.64 22.19 8.72
C ILE A 270 -5.38 23.05 8.65
N GLU A 271 -4.87 23.49 9.80
CA GLU A 271 -3.62 24.22 9.91
C GLU A 271 -2.40 23.29 9.79
N TRP A 272 -2.12 22.82 8.57
CA TRP A 272 -1.10 21.80 8.29
C TRP A 272 0.29 22.14 8.79
N HIS A 273 0.65 23.43 8.87
CA HIS A 273 1.96 23.87 9.36
C HIS A 273 2.21 23.51 10.84
N LEU A 274 1.16 23.24 11.61
CA LEU A 274 1.25 22.89 13.03
C LEU A 274 1.69 21.44 13.30
N TYR A 275 1.71 20.56 12.30
CA TYR A 275 2.09 19.15 12.49
C TYR A 275 3.47 18.98 13.17
N LYS A 276 4.42 19.88 12.89
CA LYS A 276 5.79 19.89 13.44
C LYS A 276 5.95 20.70 14.72
N ALA A 277 5.04 21.63 15.01
CA ALA A 277 5.16 22.58 16.12
C ALA A 277 4.81 21.97 17.49
N SER A 278 4.93 20.64 17.62
CA SER A 278 4.47 19.85 18.78
C SER A 278 3.00 20.07 19.12
N SER A 279 2.20 20.54 18.16
CA SER A 279 0.77 20.84 18.37
C SER A 279 -0.09 19.61 18.14
N TRP A 280 0.35 18.71 17.26
CA TRP A 280 -0.38 17.50 16.92
C TRP A 280 0.24 16.31 17.64
N ASP A 281 -0.52 15.74 18.56
CA ASP A 281 -0.21 14.40 19.04
C ASP A 281 -0.53 13.36 17.95
N LEU A 282 -0.19 12.11 18.24
CA LEU A 282 -0.40 11.01 17.31
C LEU A 282 -1.88 10.89 16.90
N ILE A 283 -2.82 11.17 17.80
CA ILE A 283 -4.26 11.06 17.50
C ILE A 283 -4.65 12.09 16.44
N LEU A 284 -4.37 13.37 16.71
CA LEU A 284 -4.73 14.47 15.81
C LEU A 284 -4.01 14.34 14.46
N LEU A 285 -2.75 13.89 14.47
CA LEU A 285 -1.99 13.60 13.26
C LEU A 285 -2.67 12.51 12.41
N THR A 286 -3.05 11.38 13.00
CA THR A 286 -3.71 10.29 12.28
C THR A 286 -5.10 10.71 11.80
N GLN A 287 -5.86 11.47 12.60
CA GLN A 287 -7.17 12.00 12.21
C GLN A 287 -7.06 12.91 10.97
N ASN A 288 -6.17 13.91 11.01
CA ASN A 288 -6.00 14.85 9.91
C ASN A 288 -5.54 14.15 8.62
N TYR A 289 -4.66 13.16 8.73
CA TYR A 289 -4.21 12.40 7.56
C TYR A 289 -5.28 11.45 7.02
N LEU A 290 -6.14 10.90 7.89
CA LEU A 290 -7.31 10.13 7.43
C LEU A 290 -8.31 11.03 6.71
N LEU A 291 -8.61 12.22 7.25
CA LEU A 291 -9.48 13.20 6.59
C LEU A 291 -8.94 13.61 5.22
N LEU A 292 -7.63 13.86 5.13
CA LEU A 292 -6.97 14.11 3.86
C LEU A 292 -7.24 13.00 2.85
N LEU A 293 -6.99 11.74 3.23
CA LEU A 293 -7.19 10.58 2.37
C LEU A 293 -8.65 10.40 1.96
N LEU A 294 -9.59 10.52 2.90
CA LEU A 294 -11.03 10.43 2.63
C LEU A 294 -11.45 11.49 1.60
N ASN A 295 -11.01 12.74 1.78
CA ASN A 295 -11.32 13.84 0.85
C ASN A 295 -10.63 13.67 -0.51
N SER A 296 -9.38 13.19 -0.54
CA SER A 296 -8.70 12.83 -1.80
C SER A 296 -9.48 11.79 -2.60
N ILE A 297 -10.07 10.80 -1.93
CA ILE A 297 -10.80 9.71 -2.57
C ILE A 297 -12.20 10.16 -3.01
N MET A 298 -12.90 10.96 -2.20
CA MET A 298 -14.24 11.45 -2.54
C MET A 298 -14.21 12.40 -3.73
N ASP A 299 -13.38 13.42 -3.64
CA ASP A 299 -13.37 14.53 -4.60
C ASP A 299 -12.41 14.29 -5.78
N GLY A 300 -11.52 13.31 -5.67
CA GLY A 300 -10.63 12.91 -6.75
C GLY A 300 -11.40 12.29 -7.92
N GLU A 301 -10.90 12.53 -9.12
CA GLU A 301 -11.44 11.91 -10.36
C GLU A 301 -10.89 10.48 -10.55
N GLY A 302 -9.78 10.16 -9.89
CA GLY A 302 -9.09 8.88 -9.99
C GLY A 302 -8.91 8.15 -8.65
N GLY A 303 -8.12 7.08 -8.73
CA GLY A 303 -7.70 6.27 -7.61
C GLY A 303 -6.56 6.90 -6.81
N THR A 304 -6.39 6.43 -5.57
CA THR A 304 -5.34 6.91 -4.67
C THR A 304 -4.36 5.80 -4.34
N LEU A 305 -3.07 6.03 -4.55
CA LEU A 305 -2.00 5.18 -4.05
C LEU A 305 -1.57 5.62 -2.64
N ILE A 306 -1.52 4.68 -1.70
CA ILE A 306 -0.95 4.90 -0.36
C ILE A 306 0.31 4.05 -0.20
N HIS A 307 1.43 4.68 0.15
CA HIS A 307 2.67 3.95 0.40
C HIS A 307 3.51 4.56 1.52
N CYS A 308 4.44 3.75 2.00
CA CYS A 308 5.54 4.16 2.84
C CYS A 308 6.81 3.46 2.35
N ILE A 309 7.91 3.48 3.11
CA ILE A 309 9.15 2.81 2.71
C ILE A 309 8.90 1.36 2.28
N SER A 310 8.33 0.57 3.19
CA SER A 310 8.24 -0.89 3.04
C SER A 310 6.86 -1.38 2.63
N GLY A 311 5.83 -0.52 2.69
CA GLY A 311 4.46 -0.86 2.35
C GLY A 311 3.73 -1.80 3.32
N TRP A 312 4.29 -2.07 4.51
CA TRP A 312 3.82 -3.12 5.44
C TRP A 312 3.57 -2.68 6.89
N ASP A 313 3.78 -1.40 7.25
CA ASP A 313 3.51 -0.87 8.61
C ASP A 313 2.51 0.31 8.53
N ARG A 314 2.98 1.48 8.10
CA ARG A 314 2.14 2.68 7.94
C ARG A 314 1.08 2.55 6.83
N THR A 315 1.43 1.84 5.75
CA THR A 315 0.50 1.62 4.63
C THR A 315 -0.72 0.78 5.04
N PRO A 316 -0.58 -0.41 5.65
CA PRO A 316 -1.76 -1.15 6.11
C PRO A 316 -2.52 -0.43 7.22
N LEU A 317 -1.90 0.42 8.05
CA LEU A 317 -2.61 1.30 8.98
C LEU A 317 -3.65 2.16 8.24
N PHE A 318 -3.23 3.01 7.30
CA PHE A 318 -4.17 3.90 6.61
C PHE A 318 -5.11 3.17 5.65
N VAL A 319 -4.67 2.09 4.98
CA VAL A 319 -5.55 1.25 4.16
C VAL A 319 -6.66 0.62 5.02
N SER A 320 -6.33 0.15 6.23
CA SER A 320 -7.31 -0.45 7.15
C SER A 320 -8.30 0.58 7.67
N LEU A 321 -7.82 1.77 8.06
CA LEU A 321 -8.68 2.86 8.53
C LEU A 321 -9.66 3.27 7.42
N LEU A 322 -9.19 3.47 6.18
CA LEU A 322 -10.05 3.76 5.04
C LEU A 322 -11.08 2.65 4.78
N ARG A 323 -10.64 1.38 4.77
CA ARG A 323 -11.56 0.24 4.56
C ARG A 323 -12.67 0.23 5.61
N LEU A 324 -12.32 0.45 6.87
CA LEU A 324 -13.27 0.41 7.99
C LEU A 324 -14.20 1.62 7.99
N SER A 325 -13.71 2.82 7.70
CA SER A 325 -14.54 4.03 7.55
C SER A 325 -15.53 3.86 6.39
N LEU A 326 -15.05 3.52 5.20
CA LEU A 326 -15.92 3.32 4.02
C LEU A 326 -16.92 2.17 4.22
N TRP A 327 -16.55 1.13 4.98
CA TRP A 327 -17.44 0.03 5.32
C TRP A 327 -18.54 0.47 6.30
N ALA A 328 -18.19 1.31 7.29
CA ALA A 328 -19.16 1.85 8.23
C ALA A 328 -20.29 2.61 7.50
N ASP A 329 -19.95 3.31 6.43
CA ASP A 329 -20.87 4.03 5.56
C ASP A 329 -21.52 3.17 4.46
N ARG A 330 -21.30 1.84 4.49
CA ARG A 330 -21.78 0.87 3.49
C ARG A 330 -21.32 1.18 2.05
N LYS A 331 -20.24 1.93 1.89
CA LYS A 331 -19.69 2.27 0.56
C LYS A 331 -18.83 1.15 -0.02
N VAL A 332 -18.22 0.35 0.84
CA VAL A 332 -17.44 -0.84 0.45
C VAL A 332 -17.82 -2.02 1.34
N HIS A 333 -17.75 -3.24 0.83
CA HIS A 333 -18.02 -4.46 1.62
C HIS A 333 -19.36 -4.42 2.37
N ALA A 334 -20.39 -3.84 1.76
CA ALA A 334 -21.63 -3.46 2.44
C ALA A 334 -22.38 -4.65 3.06
N SER A 335 -22.21 -5.86 2.52
CA SER A 335 -22.83 -7.08 3.05
C SER A 335 -22.10 -7.66 4.27
N LEU A 336 -20.85 -7.27 4.53
CA LEU A 336 -20.04 -7.85 5.60
C LEU A 336 -20.50 -7.37 6.98
N SER A 337 -20.61 -8.30 7.92
CA SER A 337 -20.78 -7.95 9.34
C SER A 337 -19.49 -7.37 9.94
N ALA A 338 -19.59 -6.76 11.13
CA ALA A 338 -18.43 -6.23 11.85
C ALA A 338 -17.32 -7.29 12.07
N SER A 339 -17.70 -8.54 12.35
CA SER A 339 -16.73 -9.63 12.51
C SER A 339 -16.07 -10.05 11.19
N GLU A 340 -16.78 -9.93 10.08
CA GLU A 340 -16.29 -10.34 8.76
C GLU A 340 -15.35 -9.29 8.18
N ILE A 341 -15.71 -8.00 8.27
CA ILE A 341 -14.81 -6.92 7.86
C ILE A 341 -13.56 -6.88 8.74
N LEU A 342 -13.68 -7.08 10.06
CA LEU A 342 -12.53 -7.13 10.95
C LEU A 342 -11.58 -8.27 10.55
N TYR A 343 -12.13 -9.45 10.24
CA TYR A 343 -11.33 -10.56 9.74
C TYR A 343 -10.66 -10.20 8.42
N LEU A 344 -11.40 -9.64 7.45
CA LEU A 344 -10.86 -9.27 6.15
C LEU A 344 -9.72 -8.26 6.28
N THR A 345 -9.90 -7.23 7.11
CA THR A 345 -8.88 -6.20 7.38
C THR A 345 -7.61 -6.82 7.99
N ILE A 346 -7.74 -7.63 9.05
CA ILE A 346 -6.57 -8.28 9.67
C ILE A 346 -5.88 -9.26 8.71
N ALA A 347 -6.66 -10.12 8.06
CA ALA A 347 -6.13 -11.17 7.21
C ALA A 347 -5.52 -10.60 5.92
N TYR A 348 -6.27 -9.78 5.19
CA TYR A 348 -5.84 -9.26 3.90
C TYR A 348 -4.90 -8.07 4.07
N ASP A 349 -5.28 -7.00 4.76
CA ASP A 349 -4.47 -5.79 4.75
C ASP A 349 -3.15 -5.94 5.55
N TRP A 350 -3.14 -6.76 6.61
CA TRP A 350 -1.96 -6.95 7.45
C TRP A 350 -1.22 -8.25 7.16
N PHE A 351 -1.85 -9.40 7.43
CA PHE A 351 -1.16 -10.69 7.40
C PHE A 351 -0.69 -11.09 6.01
N LEU A 352 -1.60 -11.23 5.04
CA LEU A 352 -1.29 -11.72 3.68
C LEU A 352 -0.44 -10.73 2.87
N PHE A 353 -0.37 -9.47 3.29
CA PHE A 353 0.51 -8.45 2.73
C PHE A 353 1.85 -8.30 3.49
N GLY A 354 2.18 -9.27 4.35
CA GLY A 354 3.50 -9.45 4.91
C GLY A 354 3.90 -8.45 5.99
N HIS A 355 2.94 -7.95 6.78
CA HIS A 355 3.30 -7.30 8.05
C HIS A 355 3.93 -8.34 8.99
N ASP A 356 5.06 -8.01 9.60
CA ASP A 356 5.79 -8.93 10.47
C ASP A 356 5.36 -8.73 11.94
N LEU A 357 4.13 -9.16 12.25
CA LEU A 357 3.58 -9.00 13.60
C LEU A 357 4.45 -9.67 14.70
N PRO A 358 5.02 -10.88 14.51
CA PRO A 358 5.91 -11.48 15.50
C PRO A 358 7.12 -10.60 15.83
N ASP A 359 7.81 -10.06 14.82
CA ASP A 359 8.95 -9.16 15.00
C ASP A 359 8.54 -7.85 15.70
N ARG A 360 7.40 -7.27 15.31
CA ARG A 360 6.86 -6.05 15.93
C ARG A 360 6.52 -6.26 17.40
N ILE A 361 5.87 -7.38 17.76
CA ILE A 361 5.57 -7.73 19.15
C ILE A 361 6.87 -7.89 19.95
N GLN A 362 7.87 -8.59 19.41
CA GLN A 362 9.15 -8.80 20.07
C GLN A 362 9.87 -7.48 20.38
N LYS A 363 9.79 -6.50 19.47
CA LYS A 363 10.38 -5.16 19.64
C LYS A 363 9.49 -4.17 20.39
N GLY A 364 8.25 -4.54 20.69
CA GLY A 364 7.24 -3.65 21.29
C GLY A 364 6.71 -2.56 20.34
N GLU A 365 6.90 -2.69 19.03
CA GLU A 365 6.57 -1.71 17.99
C GLU A 365 5.12 -1.90 17.50
N GLU A 366 4.14 -1.68 18.38
CA GLU A 366 2.77 -2.20 18.22
C GLU A 366 1.84 -1.33 17.35
N VAL A 367 2.29 -0.97 16.14
CA VAL A 367 1.50 -0.22 15.13
C VAL A 367 0.21 -0.95 14.71
N PHE A 368 0.25 -2.29 14.65
CA PHE A 368 -0.94 -3.12 14.39
C PHE A 368 -1.99 -2.91 15.49
N HIS A 369 -1.58 -2.91 16.76
CA HIS A 369 -2.50 -2.67 17.88
C HIS A 369 -3.05 -1.25 17.84
N PHE A 370 -2.19 -0.25 17.57
CA PHE A 370 -2.61 1.14 17.44
C PHE A 370 -3.71 1.30 16.38
N CYS A 371 -3.60 0.64 15.22
CA CYS A 371 -4.60 0.73 14.15
C CYS A 371 -6.03 0.46 14.65
N PHE A 372 -6.22 -0.60 15.44
CA PHE A 372 -7.54 -0.97 15.94
C PHE A 372 -7.94 -0.20 17.22
N ASN A 373 -6.96 0.16 18.06
CA ASN A 373 -7.20 1.05 19.21
C ASN A 373 -7.68 2.45 18.75
N PHE A 374 -7.16 2.93 17.62
CA PHE A 374 -7.44 4.25 17.07
C PHE A 374 -8.89 4.43 16.61
N LEU A 375 -9.62 3.34 16.31
CA LEU A 375 -11.01 3.40 15.82
C LEU A 375 -11.95 4.19 16.75
N LYS A 376 -11.67 4.21 18.06
CA LYS A 376 -12.45 4.98 19.05
C LYS A 376 -12.38 6.51 18.84
N TYR A 377 -11.39 7.01 18.10
CA TYR A 377 -11.19 8.44 17.83
C TYR A 377 -11.79 8.91 16.49
N ILE A 378 -12.41 8.01 15.71
CA ILE A 378 -12.96 8.31 14.38
C ILE A 378 -14.43 7.88 14.24
N GLY A 379 -15.15 7.80 15.36
CA GLY A 379 -16.56 7.40 15.39
C GLY A 379 -17.57 8.52 15.14
N SER A 380 -17.13 9.76 14.86
CA SER A 380 -18.00 10.90 14.55
C SER A 380 -18.27 11.00 13.04
N ASP A 381 -19.35 11.70 12.69
CA ASP A 381 -19.74 11.98 11.29
C ASP A 381 -18.66 12.74 10.49
N THR A 382 -17.69 13.35 11.16
CA THR A 382 -16.52 14.00 10.54
C THR A 382 -15.73 13.05 9.65
N PHE A 383 -15.73 11.75 9.95
CA PHE A 383 -14.99 10.73 9.20
C PHE A 383 -15.89 9.85 8.33
N SER A 384 -17.15 10.24 8.14
CA SER A 384 -18.16 9.55 7.31
C SER A 384 -18.22 10.17 5.91
N ILE A 385 -18.61 9.36 4.92
CA ILE A 385 -18.67 9.66 3.48
C ILE A 385 -20.07 9.45 2.90
#